data_AF-A0A966ELS0-F1
#
_entry.id   AF-A0A966ELS0-F1
#
_cell.length_a   1.000
_cell.length_b   1.000
_cell.length_c   1.000
_cell.angle_alpha   90.00
_cell.angle_beta   90.00
_cell.angle_gamma   90.00
#
_symmetry.space_group_name_H-M   'P 1'
#
loop_
_entity.id
_entity.type
_entity.pdbx_description
1 polymer ?
#
loop_
_entity_poly.entity_id
_entity_poly.type
_entity_poly.pdbx_seq_one_letter_code
_entity_poly.pdbx_strand_id
1 'polypeptide(L)' 'MLTVSALRANIYRILDHVLESGEPIEIERHGRIVRITADDPPSRLANLIARPDAVVGDIGDLDAIGWTETWISDPS' A
#
# COMPACT_ATOMS: atom_id res chain seq x y z
N MET A 1 -13.22 1.82 12.44
CA MET A 1 -12.61 1.85 13.79
C MET A 1 -13.12 0.66 14.59
N LEU A 2 -12.23 -0.17 15.13
CA LEU A 2 -12.60 -1.39 15.85
C LEU A 2 -12.67 -1.14 17.37
N THR A 3 -13.59 -1.81 18.07
CA THR A 3 -13.66 -1.77 19.55
C THR A 3 -12.72 -2.80 20.19
N VAL A 4 -12.29 -2.55 21.43
CA VAL A 4 -11.41 -3.47 22.18
C VAL A 4 -12.06 -4.82 22.45
N SER A 5 -13.37 -4.85 22.68
CA SER A 5 -14.11 -6.10 22.87
C SER A 5 -14.17 -6.92 21.58
N ALA A 6 -14.38 -6.27 20.43
CA ALA A 6 -14.34 -6.92 19.13
C ALA A 6 -12.94 -7.42 18.78
N LEU A 7 -11.88 -6.65 19.11
CA LEU A 7 -10.49 -7.07 18.98
C LEU A 7 -10.23 -8.35 19.78
N ARG A 8 -10.58 -8.38 21.08
CA ARG A 8 -10.34 -9.55 21.93
C ARG A 8 -11.03 -10.80 21.42
N ALA A 9 -12.25 -10.68 20.93
CA ALA A 9 -13.02 -11.81 20.43
C ALA A 9 -12.49 -12.37 19.09
N ASN A 10 -11.71 -11.59 18.34
CA ASN A 10 -11.32 -11.91 16.96
C ASN A 10 -9.82 -11.78 16.70
N ILE A 11 -8.98 -11.77 17.74
CA ILE A 11 -7.57 -11.35 17.61
C ILE A 11 -6.82 -12.14 16.55
N TYR A 12 -6.94 -13.47 16.51
CA TYR A 12 -6.25 -14.30 15.52
C TYR A 12 -6.68 -13.97 14.08
N ARG A 13 -7.98 -13.95 13.80
CA ARG A 13 -8.52 -13.59 12.48
C ARG A 13 -8.08 -12.18 12.03
N ILE A 14 -7.93 -11.25 12.97
CA ILE A 14 -7.46 -9.90 12.70
C ILE A 14 -5.97 -9.91 12.32
N LEU A 15 -5.15 -10.67 13.05
CA LEU A 15 -3.73 -10.81 12.74
C LEU A 15 -3.52 -11.48 11.38
N ASP A 16 -4.26 -12.56 11.10
CA ASP A 16 -4.21 -13.26 9.82
C ASP A 16 -4.55 -12.30 8.68
N HIS A 17 -5.63 -11.53 8.81
CA HIS A 17 -6.01 -10.54 7.81
C HIS A 17 -4.93 -9.49 7.57
N VAL A 18 -4.34 -8.93 8.64
CA VAL A 18 -3.27 -7.91 8.52
C VAL A 18 -2.04 -8.48 7.80
N LEU A 19 -1.69 -9.74 8.05
CA LEU A 19 -0.56 -10.40 7.40
C LEU A 19 -0.86 -10.75 5.93
N GLU A 20 -2.08 -11.19 5.62
CA GLU A 20 -2.48 -11.56 4.27
C GLU A 20 -2.69 -10.35 3.35
N SER A 21 -3.37 -9.30 3.84
CA SER A 21 -3.73 -8.14 3.03
C SER A 21 -2.68 -7.03 3.09
N GLY A 22 -1.91 -6.96 4.17
CA GLY A 22 -1.06 -5.81 4.48
C GLY A 22 -1.83 -4.57 4.92
N GLU A 23 -3.17 -4.64 5.03
CA GLU A 23 -3.99 -3.50 5.44
C GLU A 23 -3.90 -3.29 6.97
N PRO A 24 -3.50 -2.10 7.44
CA PRO A 24 -3.44 -1.82 8.87
C PRO A 24 -4.82 -1.71 9.50
N ILE A 25 -4.94 -2.18 10.74
CA ILE A 25 -6.17 -2.03 11.54
C ILE A 25 -5.96 -1.02 12.66
N GLU A 26 -6.95 -0.13 12.82
CA GLU A 26 -6.94 0.93 13.83
C GLU A 26 -8.02 0.74 14.90
N ILE A 27 -7.61 1.01 16.14
CA ILE A 27 -8.38 0.75 17.35
C ILE A 27 -8.25 1.97 18.25
N GLU A 28 -9.37 2.53 18.70
CA GLU A 28 -9.33 3.60 19.69
C GLU A 28 -9.35 3.02 21.10
N ARG A 29 -8.45 3.51 21.96
CA ARG A 29 -8.40 3.23 23.39
C ARG A 29 -8.05 4.49 24.17
N HIS A 30 -8.97 4.90 25.06
CA HIS A 30 -8.79 6.08 25.93
C HIS A 30 -8.45 7.35 25.12
N GLY A 31 -9.16 7.59 24.01
CA GLY A 31 -8.94 8.76 23.14
C GLY A 31 -7.64 8.71 22.32
N ARG A 32 -6.96 7.57 22.27
CA ARG A 32 -5.75 7.36 21.45
C ARG A 32 -5.98 6.25 20.44
N ILE A 33 -5.36 6.39 19.27
CA ILE A 33 -5.41 5.38 18.21
C ILE A 33 -4.21 4.45 18.36
N VAL A 34 -4.48 3.15 18.38
CA VAL A 34 -3.49 2.07 18.27
C VAL A 34 -3.64 1.45 16.89
N ARG A 35 -2.53 1.26 16.20
CA ARG A 35 -2.48 0.63 14.87
C ARG A 35 -1.76 -0.70 14.94
N ILE A 36 -2.34 -1.72 14.33
CA ILE A 36 -1.73 -3.04 14.13
C ILE A 36 -1.35 -3.13 12.65
N THR A 37 -0.10 -3.46 12.38
CA THR A 37 0.48 -3.54 11.03
C THR A 37 1.45 -4.71 10.96
N ALA A 38 1.59 -5.31 9.78
CA ALA A 38 2.62 -6.31 9.53
C ALA A 38 3.99 -5.64 9.47
N ASP A 39 5.00 -6.25 10.11
CA ASP A 39 6.39 -5.77 10.07
C ASP A 39 6.99 -5.91 8.66
N ASP A 40 6.62 -6.99 7.97
CA ASP A 40 6.91 -7.22 6.55
C ASP A 40 5.59 -7.35 5.78
N PRO A 41 5.01 -6.23 5.32
CA PRO A 41 3.74 -6.25 4.61
C PRO A 41 3.91 -6.90 3.23
N PRO A 42 2.90 -7.65 2.73
CA PRO A 42 2.94 -8.22 1.40
C PRO A 42 3.19 -7.13 0.34
N SER A 43 4.00 -7.45 -0.68
CA SER A 43 4.26 -6.51 -1.76
C SER A 43 2.95 -6.10 -2.43
N ARG A 44 2.72 -4.79 -2.49
CA ARG A 44 1.56 -4.18 -3.17
C ARG A 44 1.46 -4.58 -4.64
N LEU A 45 2.58 -4.98 -5.24
CA LEU A 45 2.69 -5.37 -6.64
C LEU A 45 2.73 -6.90 -6.82
N ALA A 46 2.73 -7.70 -5.74
CA ALA A 46 2.80 -9.16 -5.83
C ALA A 46 1.66 -9.77 -6.65
N ASN A 47 0.48 -9.15 -6.61
CA ASN A 47 -0.71 -9.58 -7.35
C ASN A 47 -0.88 -8.83 -8.68
N LEU A 48 0.06 -7.98 -9.08
CA LEU A 48 -0.03 -7.25 -10.34
C LEU A 48 0.18 -8.23 -11.50
N ILE A 49 -0.87 -8.41 -12.31
CA ILE A 49 -0.78 -9.22 -13.52
C ILE A 49 0.21 -8.53 -14.47
N ALA A 50 1.24 -9.28 -14.89
CA ALA A 50 2.22 -8.80 -15.85
C ALA A 50 1.53 -8.41 -17.17
N ARG A 51 1.87 -7.24 -17.69
CA ARG A 51 1.37 -6.72 -18.96
C ARG A 51 2.57 -6.44 -19.86
N PRO A 52 3.13 -7.46 -20.52
CA PRO A 52 4.31 -7.28 -21.37
C PRO A 52 4.05 -6.28 -22.51
N ASP A 53 2.81 -6.21 -22.98
CA ASP A 53 2.38 -5.30 -24.06
C ASP A 53 1.92 -3.92 -23.54
N ALA A 54 2.17 -3.59 -22.27
CA ALA A 54 1.81 -2.29 -21.72
C ALA A 54 2.58 -1.12 -22.37
N VAL A 55 3.75 -1.41 -22.94
CA VAL A 55 4.57 -0.43 -23.67
C VAL A 55 4.30 -0.62 -25.16
N VAL A 56 3.81 0.43 -25.82
CA VAL A 56 3.63 0.46 -27.28
C VAL A 56 4.87 1.14 -27.88
N GLY A 57 5.72 0.37 -28.56
CA GLY A 57 6.99 0.85 -29.11
C GLY A 57 8.20 0.14 -28.49
N ASP A 58 9.41 0.66 -28.71
CA ASP A 58 10.62 0.15 -28.06
C ASP A 58 10.72 0.68 -26.63
N ILE A 59 11.02 -0.20 -25.68
CA ILE A 59 11.23 0.18 -24.27
C ILE A 59 12.46 1.08 -24.11
N GLY A 60 13.47 0.93 -24.97
CA GLY A 60 14.68 1.78 -24.96
C GLY A 60 14.40 3.24 -25.29
N ASP A 61 13.28 3.55 -25.95
CA ASP A 61 12.89 4.91 -26.29
C ASP A 61 12.35 5.68 -25.07
N LEU A 62 11.90 4.99 -24.01
CA LEU A 62 11.36 5.63 -22.80
C LEU A 62 12.42 6.49 -22.09
N ASP A 63 13.67 6.02 -22.05
CA ASP A 63 14.79 6.75 -21.44
C ASP A 63 15.15 8.03 -22.24
N ALA A 64 14.83 8.05 -23.54
CA ALA A 64 15.07 9.19 -24.41
C ALA A 64 13.98 10.28 -24.32
N ILE A 65 12.89 10.05 -23.57
CA ILE A 65 11.86 11.05 -23.36
C ILE A 65 12.45 12.18 -22.49
N GLY A 66 12.71 13.34 -23.10
CA GLY A 66 13.19 14.52 -22.42
C GLY A 66 12.08 15.23 -21.64
N TRP A 67 12.14 15.21 -20.32
CA TRP A 67 11.14 15.85 -19.43
C TRP A 67 11.52 17.28 -19.02
N THR A 68 12.75 17.72 -19.30
CA THR A 68 13.31 18.98 -18.79
C THR A 68 12.53 20.22 -19.25
N GLU A 69 11.99 20.22 -20.47
CA GLU A 69 11.29 21.37 -21.04
C GLU A 69 9.81 21.42 -20.65
N THR A 70 9.23 20.29 -20.22
CA THR A 70 7.80 20.14 -19.88
C THR A 70 7.54 20.08 -18.38
N TRP A 71 8.59 19.96 -17.57
CA TRP A 71 8.48 19.95 -16.11
C TRP A 71 8.28 21.36 -15.55
N ILE A 72 7.03 21.70 -15.23
CA ILE A 72 6.70 22.90 -14.46
C ILE A 72 6.82 22.55 -12.98
N SER A 73 7.82 23.12 -12.30
CA SER A 73 7.95 23.01 -10.85
C SER A 73 6.96 23.95 -10.17
N ASP A 74 6.30 23.48 -9.10
CA ASP A 74 5.44 24.33 -8.29
C ASP A 74 6.30 25.39 -7.56
N PRO A 75 5.89 26.68 -7.54
CA PRO A 75 6.57 27.69 -6.76
C PRO A 75 6.34 27.39 -5.26
N SER A 76 7.44 27.16 -4.54
CA SER A 76 7.46 27.00 -3.07
C SER A 76 7.20 28.31 -2.34
#